data_AF-A0A836W932-F1
#
_entry.id   AF-A0A836W932-F1
#
_cell.length_a   1.000
_cell.length_b   1.000
_cell.length_c   1.000
_cell.angle_alpha   90.00
_cell.angle_beta   90.00
_cell.angle_gamma   90.00
#
_symmetry.space_group_name_H-M   'P 1'
#
loop_
_entity.id
_entity.type
_entity.pdbx_description
1 polymer ?
#
loop_
_entity_poly.entity_id
_entity_poly.type
_entity_poly.pdbx_seq_one_letter_code
_entity_poly.pdbx_strand_id
1 'polypeptide(L)'
;MKPFRCFSLTKITLFILALLIAMPAPAVDIKNMNEAINKAGRQRMLSQRIVKAYALQGIHIQEKEAKKQLEDAVILFEKQLAELKSF
;
A
#
# COMPACT_ATOMS: atom_id res chain seq x y z
N MET A 1 24.53 -61.24 9.58
CA MET A 1 25.04 -59.93 10.05
C MET A 1 25.19 -59.00 8.84
N LYS A 2 24.39 -57.94 8.73
CA LYS A 2 24.57 -56.86 7.74
C LYS A 2 24.32 -55.52 8.43
N PRO A 3 25.32 -54.66 8.66
CA PRO A 3 25.10 -53.31 9.15
C PRO A 3 25.31 -52.32 8.00
N PHE A 4 24.32 -52.17 7.12
CA PHE A 4 24.39 -51.16 6.05
C PHE A 4 23.01 -50.57 5.77
N ARG A 5 22.53 -49.71 6.68
CA ARG A 5 21.33 -48.89 6.46
C ARG A 5 21.24 -47.72 7.45
N CYS A 6 22.27 -46.85 7.48
CA CYS A 6 22.24 -45.63 8.32
C CYS A 6 22.74 -44.36 7.60
N PHE A 7 23.34 -44.47 6.41
CA PHE A 7 23.96 -43.33 5.71
C PHE A 7 23.03 -42.57 4.73
N SER A 8 21.90 -43.18 4.34
CA SER A 8 20.95 -42.61 3.37
C SER A 8 19.96 -41.64 4.04
N LEU A 9 19.51 -41.97 5.26
CA LEU A 9 18.47 -41.21 5.97
C LEU A 9 18.96 -39.84 6.44
N THR A 10 20.22 -39.77 6.92
CA THR A 10 20.87 -38.52 7.38
C THR A 10 21.10 -37.53 6.25
N LYS A 11 21.39 -38.01 5.04
CA LYS A 11 21.55 -37.17 3.84
C LYS A 11 20.23 -36.56 3.38
N ILE A 12 19.15 -37.34 3.42
CA ILE A 12 17.80 -36.87 3.06
C ILE A 12 17.34 -35.79 4.05
N THR A 13 17.58 -35.98 5.36
CA THR A 13 17.26 -34.96 6.37
C THR A 13 18.08 -33.68 6.22
N LEU A 14 19.37 -33.78 5.87
CA LEU A 14 20.22 -32.61 5.59
C LEU A 14 19.77 -31.87 4.33
N PHE A 15 19.35 -32.59 3.30
CA PHE A 15 18.85 -32.01 2.05
C PHE A 15 17.51 -31.28 2.25
N ILE A 16 16.59 -31.86 3.03
CA ILE A 16 15.32 -31.21 3.39
C ILE A 16 15.56 -29.97 4.24
N LEU A 17 16.48 -30.01 5.21
CA LEU A 17 16.84 -28.84 6.03
C LEU A 17 17.49 -27.72 5.20
N ALA A 18 18.36 -28.06 4.25
CA ALA A 18 18.95 -27.09 3.33
C ALA A 18 17.89 -26.45 2.41
N LEU A 19 16.88 -27.21 1.98
CA LEU A 19 15.80 -26.71 1.14
C LEU A 19 14.85 -25.75 1.89
N LEU A 20 14.66 -25.97 3.20
CA LEU A 20 13.89 -25.08 4.09
C LEU A 20 14.58 -23.74 4.34
N ILE A 21 15.92 -23.70 4.32
CA ILE A 21 16.70 -22.46 4.49
C ILE A 21 16.78 -21.65 3.18
N ALA A 22 16.65 -22.32 2.03
CA ALA A 22 16.74 -21.70 0.71
C ALA A 22 15.46 -20.98 0.25
N MET A 23 14.42 -20.91 1.08
CA MET A 23 13.24 -20.12 0.75
C MET A 23 13.56 -18.62 0.84
N PRO A 24 13.52 -17.87 -0.29
CA PRO A 24 13.61 -16.42 -0.22
C PRO A 24 12.38 -15.91 0.53
N ALA A 25 12.61 -15.19 1.63
CA ALA A 25 11.56 -14.46 2.30
C ALA A 25 10.90 -13.52 1.28
N PRO A 26 9.56 -13.43 1.21
CA PRO A 26 8.91 -12.38 0.44
C PRO A 26 9.28 -11.04 1.09
N ALA A 27 10.28 -10.37 0.53
CA ALA A 27 10.54 -8.97 0.79
C ALA A 27 9.37 -8.19 0.19
N VAL A 28 8.35 -7.93 1.00
CA VAL A 28 7.31 -6.96 0.65
C VAL A 28 7.94 -5.59 0.84
N ASP A 29 8.65 -5.15 -0.19
CA ASP A 29 9.14 -3.79 -0.29
C ASP A 29 7.94 -2.86 -0.49
N ILE A 30 7.82 -1.91 0.40
CA ILE A 30 6.86 -0.84 0.28
C ILE A 30 7.20 -0.10 -1.02
N LYS A 31 6.36 -0.26 -2.04
CA LYS A 31 6.70 0.00 -3.46
C LYS A 31 7.30 1.37 -3.83
N ASN A 32 7.31 2.40 -2.95
CA ASN A 32 8.23 3.55 -2.96
C ASN A 32 7.83 4.55 -1.84
N MET A 33 8.66 4.77 -0.82
CA MET A 33 8.45 5.84 0.19
C MET A 33 8.15 7.21 -0.45
N ASN A 34 8.79 7.51 -1.58
CA ASN A 34 8.54 8.72 -2.37
C ASN A 34 7.09 8.84 -2.85
N GLU A 35 6.43 7.74 -3.21
CA GLU A 35 5.03 7.74 -3.64
C GLU A 35 4.09 8.05 -2.47
N ALA A 36 4.36 7.51 -1.27
CA ALA A 36 3.60 7.84 -0.07
C ALA A 36 3.78 9.31 0.31
N ILE A 37 5.00 9.85 0.26
CA ILE A 37 5.26 11.27 0.47
C ILE A 37 4.47 12.13 -0.53
N ASN A 38 4.47 11.74 -1.82
CA ASN A 38 3.71 12.45 -2.85
C ASN A 38 2.19 12.37 -2.62
N LYS A 39 1.66 11.20 -2.21
CA LYS A 39 0.25 11.05 -1.84
C LYS A 39 -0.10 11.92 -0.64
N ALA A 40 0.72 11.93 0.41
CA ALA A 40 0.53 12.80 1.57
C ALA A 40 0.62 14.29 1.20
N GLY A 41 1.50 14.66 0.27
CA GLY A 41 1.54 15.99 -0.32
C GLY A 41 0.23 16.36 -1.03
N ARG A 42 -0.31 15.45 -1.85
CA ARG A 42 -1.60 15.63 -2.52
C ARG A 42 -2.76 15.76 -1.54
N GLN A 43 -2.74 15.06 -0.40
CA GLN A 43 -3.77 15.20 0.64
C GLN A 43 -3.91 16.65 1.10
N ARG A 44 -2.78 17.37 1.32
CA ARG A 44 -2.83 18.80 1.69
C ARG A 44 -3.49 19.66 0.63
N MET A 45 -3.14 19.44 -0.64
CA MET A 45 -3.75 20.16 -1.76
C MET A 45 -5.25 19.86 -1.85
N LEU A 46 -5.65 18.60 -1.72
CA LEU A 46 -7.05 18.18 -1.75
C LEU A 46 -7.85 18.78 -0.59
N SER A 47 -7.30 18.85 0.64
CA SER A 47 -7.96 19.52 1.77
C SER A 47 -8.28 20.99 1.46
N GLN A 48 -7.31 21.72 0.88
CA GLN A 48 -7.54 23.11 0.48
C GLN A 48 -8.59 23.23 -0.63
N ARG A 49 -8.58 22.29 -1.59
CA ARG A 49 -9.56 22.25 -2.67
C ARG A 49 -10.98 21.98 -2.15
N ILE A 50 -11.13 21.08 -1.18
CA ILE A 50 -12.40 20.79 -0.49
C ILE A 50 -12.92 22.06 0.19
N VAL A 51 -12.08 22.73 1.00
CA VAL A 51 -12.46 23.98 1.69
C VAL A 51 -12.92 25.05 0.70
N LYS A 52 -12.16 25.26 -0.38
CA LYS A 52 -12.51 26.24 -1.42
C LYS A 52 -13.84 25.91 -2.10
N ALA A 53 -14.02 24.66 -2.54
CA ALA A 53 -15.22 24.24 -3.26
C ALA A 53 -16.47 24.32 -2.36
N TYR A 54 -16.34 23.90 -1.10
CA TYR A 54 -17.40 24.04 -0.10
C TYR A 54 -17.78 25.50 0.16
N ALA A 55 -16.78 26.39 0.30
CA ALA A 55 -17.04 27.82 0.47
C ALA A 55 -17.76 28.42 -0.75
N LEU A 56 -17.32 28.09 -1.98
CA LEU A 56 -17.96 28.55 -3.22
C LEU A 56 -19.41 28.08 -3.34
N GLN A 57 -19.68 26.83 -2.94
CA GLN A 57 -21.04 26.29 -2.88
C GLN A 57 -21.91 27.08 -1.89
N GLY A 58 -21.39 27.43 -0.70
CA GLY A 58 -22.12 28.18 0.32
C GLY A 58 -22.42 29.63 -0.04
N ILE A 59 -21.63 30.24 -0.93
CA ILE A 59 -21.87 31.59 -1.46
C ILE A 59 -22.53 31.61 -2.84
N HIS A 60 -23.03 30.46 -3.31
CA HIS A 60 -23.79 30.33 -4.55
C HIS A 60 -23.02 30.77 -5.82
N ILE A 61 -21.69 30.59 -5.84
CA ILE A 61 -20.85 30.90 -7.00
C ILE A 61 -20.52 29.62 -7.77
N GLN A 62 -20.89 29.58 -9.05
CA GLN A 62 -20.62 28.44 -9.95
C GLN A 62 -21.01 27.10 -9.33
N GLU A 63 -22.17 27.04 -8.67
CA GLU A 63 -22.58 25.95 -7.76
C GLU A 63 -22.43 24.55 -8.36
N LYS A 64 -22.81 24.36 -9.62
CA LYS A 64 -22.69 23.05 -10.29
C LYS A 64 -21.24 22.59 -10.37
N GLU A 65 -20.34 23.51 -10.69
CA GLU A 65 -18.91 23.21 -10.75
C GLU A 65 -18.33 23.05 -9.34
N ALA A 66 -18.67 23.94 -8.40
CA ALA A 66 -18.22 23.86 -7.02
C ALA A 66 -18.63 22.53 -6.37
N LYS A 67 -19.88 22.10 -6.56
CA LYS A 67 -20.37 20.79 -6.09
C LYS A 67 -19.58 19.64 -6.69
N LYS A 68 -19.36 19.64 -8.01
CA LYS A 68 -18.57 18.60 -8.67
C LYS A 68 -17.12 18.58 -8.16
N GLN A 69 -16.48 19.74 -8.04
CA GLN A 69 -15.11 19.86 -7.53
C GLN A 69 -15.00 19.37 -6.09
N LEU A 70 -16.01 19.61 -5.26
CA LEU A 70 -16.08 19.12 -3.88
C LEU A 70 -16.18 17.59 -3.87
N GLU A 71 -17.14 17.02 -4.58
CA GLU A 71 -17.35 15.56 -4.68
C GLU A 71 -16.08 14.84 -5.18
N ASP A 72 -15.52 15.31 -6.30
CA ASP A 72 -14.31 14.73 -6.90
C ASP A 72 -13.11 14.79 -5.92
N ALA A 73 -12.95 15.91 -5.20
CA ALA A 73 -11.85 16.08 -4.26
C ALA A 73 -12.00 15.20 -3.02
N VAL A 74 -13.20 15.05 -2.47
CA VAL A 74 -13.48 14.17 -1.33
C VAL A 74 -13.24 12.72 -1.69
N ILE A 75 -13.78 12.24 -2.82
CA ILE A 75 -13.60 10.86 -3.27
C ILE A 75 -12.11 10.53 -3.44
N LEU A 76 -11.34 11.42 -4.08
CA LEU A 76 -9.92 11.20 -4.28
C LEU A 76 -9.12 11.28 -2.96
N PHE A 77 -9.51 12.18 -2.05
CA PHE A 77 -8.89 12.31 -0.73
C PHE A 77 -9.04 11.00 0.05
N GLU A 78 -10.25 10.48 0.17
CA GLU A 78 -10.55 9.25 0.91
C GLU A 78 -9.86 8.03 0.30
N LYS A 79 -9.90 7.89 -1.03
CA LYS A 79 -9.20 6.81 -1.73
C LYS A 79 -7.70 6.81 -1.39
N GLN A 80 -7.03 7.95 -1.56
CA GLN A 80 -5.60 8.06 -1.28
C GLN A 80 -5.27 7.90 0.21
N LEU A 81 -6.16 8.33 1.10
CA LEU A 81 -6.00 8.13 2.54
C LEU A 81 -6.08 6.65 2.91
N ALA A 82 -7.01 5.90 2.31
CA ALA A 82 -7.09 4.45 2.50
C ALA A 82 -5.81 3.75 2.02
N GLU A 83 -5.29 4.12 0.85
CA GLU A 83 -4.01 3.61 0.33
C GLU A 83 -2.83 3.92 1.27
N LEU A 84 -2.78 5.13 1.85
CA LEU A 84 -1.74 5.54 2.80
C LEU A 84 -1.84 4.81 4.14
N LYS A 85 -3.05 4.46 4.59
CA LYS A 85 -3.25 3.68 5.83
C LYS A 85 -2.85 2.21 5.68
N SER A 86 -2.85 1.70 4.46
CA SER A 86 -2.41 0.33 4.14
C SER A 86 -0.91 0.19 3.84
N PHE A 87 -0.18 1.32 3.85
CA PHE A 87 1.28 1.40 3.71
C PHE A 87 1.95 1.25 5.08
#